data_AF-A0A1B6KGG6-F1
#
_entry.id   AF-A0A1B6KGG6-F1
#
_cell.length_a   1.000
_cell.length_b   1.000
_cell.length_c   1.000
_cell.angle_alpha   90.00
_cell.angle_beta   90.00
_cell.angle_gamma   90.00
#
_symmetry.space_group_name_H-M   'P 1'
#
loop_
_entity.id
_entity.type
_entity.pdbx_description
1 polymer ?
#
loop_
_entity_poly.entity_id
_entity_poly.type
_entity_poly.pdbx_seq_one_letter_code
_entity_poly.pdbx_strand_id
1 'polypeptide(L)'
;LERMEFPEPVISVAVEPKTKTDQEKMGFALGRLAQEDPSFHVWTDEESGETIIAGMGELHLEILIDRMHREFNVTANVGKPQVAYRETIRITVEQEGKFIRQSGGRGQFGHVWLRIEPMEPGGK
;
A
#
# COMPACT_ATOMS: atom_id res chain seq x y z
N LEU A 1 5.27 35.59 -2.79
CA LEU A 1 4.99 34.76 -1.60
C LEU A 1 6.04 33.66 -1.59
N GLU A 2 6.92 33.66 -0.60
CA GLU A 2 7.92 32.60 -0.42
C GLU A 2 7.21 31.26 -0.18
N ARG A 3 7.61 30.23 -0.92
CA ARG A 3 7.19 28.85 -0.64
C ARG A 3 7.82 28.46 0.70
N MET A 4 7.01 28.24 1.73
CA MET A 4 7.46 27.52 2.91
C MET A 4 7.88 26.11 2.46
N GLU A 5 9.18 25.81 2.54
CA GLU A 5 9.69 24.45 2.40
C GLU A 5 9.29 23.68 3.66
N PHE A 6 8.29 22.79 3.53
CA PHE A 6 7.95 21.85 4.58
C PHE A 6 8.92 20.68 4.52
N PRO A 7 9.58 20.32 5.63
CA PRO A 7 10.50 19.19 5.66
C PRO A 7 9.76 17.89 5.31
N GLU A 8 10.44 17.01 4.58
CA GLU A 8 9.89 15.71 4.22
C GLU A 8 9.67 14.85 5.48
N PRO A 9 8.53 14.14 5.58
CA PRO A 9 8.25 13.27 6.71
C PRO A 9 9.31 12.14 6.79
N VAL A 10 9.78 11.87 8.00
CA VAL A 10 10.91 10.95 8.25
C VAL A 10 10.40 9.55 8.58
N ILE A 11 9.17 9.43 9.08
CA ILE A 11 8.58 8.15 9.49
C ILE A 11 7.22 7.94 8.83
N SER A 12 7.01 6.73 8.31
CA SER A 12 5.75 6.25 7.76
C SER A 12 5.21 5.10 8.61
N VAL A 13 3.91 5.11 8.82
CA VAL A 13 3.19 4.19 9.71
C VAL A 13 1.88 3.82 9.04
N ALA A 14 1.53 2.54 9.06
CA ALA A 14 0.23 2.09 8.59
C ALA A 14 -0.81 2.27 9.69
N VAL A 15 -1.99 2.77 9.30
CA VAL A 15 -3.13 2.94 10.18
C VAL A 15 -4.29 2.08 9.69
N GLU A 16 -4.85 1.29 10.58
CA GLU A 16 -6.00 0.43 10.29
C GLU A 16 -7.19 0.83 11.17
N PRO A 17 -8.39 1.08 10.59
CA PRO A 17 -9.58 1.35 11.37
C PRO A 17 -10.06 0.08 12.06
N LYS A 18 -10.46 0.20 13.33
CA LYS A 18 -10.93 -0.95 14.12
C LYS A 18 -12.34 -1.39 13.72
N THR A 19 -13.15 -0.49 13.17
CA THR A 19 -14.51 -0.77 12.68
C THR A 19 -14.76 -0.11 11.32
N LYS A 20 -15.74 -0.63 10.56
CA LYS A 20 -16.17 -0.02 9.29
C LYS A 20 -16.72 1.40 9.47
N THR A 21 -17.42 1.65 10.57
CA THR A 21 -17.96 2.98 10.90
C THR A 21 -16.84 3.97 11.21
N ASP A 22 -15.73 3.49 11.76
CA ASP A 22 -14.53 4.31 12.00
C ASP A 22 -13.77 4.63 10.71
N GLN A 23 -13.89 3.84 9.65
CA GLN A 23 -13.22 4.09 8.37
C GLN A 23 -13.67 5.42 7.74
N GLU A 24 -14.97 5.71 7.72
CA GLU A 24 -15.51 6.97 7.18
C GLU A 24 -15.12 8.17 8.04
N LYS A 25 -15.16 8.02 9.36
CA LYS A 25 -14.75 9.07 10.32
C LYS A 25 -13.26 9.34 10.27
N MET A 26 -12.45 8.29 10.11
CA MET A 26 -11.00 8.37 9.95
C MET A 26 -10.64 9.18 8.71
N GLY A 27 -11.28 8.92 7.56
CA GLY A 27 -11.06 9.70 6.34
C GLY A 27 -11.35 11.19 6.54
N PHE A 28 -12.45 11.53 7.23
CA PHE A 28 -12.78 12.93 7.54
C PHE A 28 -11.80 13.57 8.53
N ALA A 29 -11.40 12.85 9.59
CA ALA A 29 -10.46 13.34 10.60
C ALA A 29 -9.07 13.58 10.00
N LEU A 30 -8.56 12.63 9.21
CA LEU A 30 -7.27 12.75 8.52
C LEU A 30 -7.26 13.93 7.55
N GLY A 31 -8.38 14.17 6.83
CA GLY A 31 -8.51 15.31 5.93
C GLY A 31 -8.50 16.66 6.65
N ARG A 32 -9.06 16.75 7.87
CA ARG A 32 -9.00 17.96 8.70
C ARG A 32 -7.61 18.19 9.27
N LEU A 33 -6.97 17.13 9.78
CA LEU A 33 -5.63 17.19 10.35
C LEU A 33 -4.57 17.54 9.29
N ALA A 34 -4.69 17.02 8.06
CA ALA A 34 -3.82 17.38 6.95
C ALA A 34 -3.96 18.85 6.49
N GLN A 35 -5.08 19.52 6.80
CA GLN A 35 -5.25 20.96 6.55
C GLN A 35 -4.63 21.82 7.66
N GLU A 36 -4.58 21.32 8.89
CA GLU A 36 -3.95 22.01 10.03
C GLU A 36 -2.43 21.89 9.98
N ASP A 37 -1.91 20.72 9.63
CA ASP A 37 -0.47 20.45 9.56
C ASP A 37 -0.04 20.04 8.13
N PRO A 38 0.60 20.95 7.37
CA PRO A 38 1.10 20.67 6.02
C PRO A 38 2.31 19.72 5.96
N SER A 39 2.90 19.34 7.10
CA SER A 39 3.95 18.31 7.16
C SER A 39 3.39 16.88 7.22
N PHE A 40 2.09 16.73 7.49
CA PHE A 40 1.42 15.44 7.57
C PHE A 40 0.92 14.99 6.19
N HIS A 41 1.37 13.81 5.76
CA HIS A 41 0.95 13.22 4.50
C HIS A 41 0.17 11.94 4.76
N VAL A 42 -0.94 11.78 4.03
CA VAL A 42 -1.75 10.57 4.04
C VAL A 42 -1.92 10.09 2.61
N TRP A 43 -1.68 8.80 2.39
CA TRP A 43 -1.99 8.14 1.13
C TRP A 43 -2.45 6.71 1.39
N THR A 44 -3.21 6.17 0.46
CA THR A 44 -3.59 4.76 0.47
C THR A 44 -2.62 4.02 -0.44
N ASP A 45 -2.03 2.94 0.07
CA ASP A 45 -1.16 2.09 -0.72
C ASP A 45 -1.98 1.16 -1.61
N GLU A 46 -1.66 1.12 -2.90
CA GLU A 46 -2.47 0.41 -3.91
C GLU A 46 -2.20 -1.11 -3.92
N GLU A 47 -1.05 -1.56 -3.42
CA GLU A 47 -0.70 -2.99 -3.33
C GLU A 47 -1.27 -3.65 -2.06
N SER A 48 -1.20 -2.97 -0.91
CA SER A 48 -1.68 -3.50 0.38
C SER A 48 -3.12 -3.10 0.73
N GLY A 49 -3.64 -2.01 0.15
CA GLY A 49 -4.94 -1.44 0.51
C GLY A 49 -4.96 -0.77 1.90
N GLU A 50 -3.80 -0.65 2.55
CA GLU A 50 -3.65 -0.01 3.86
C GLU A 50 -3.59 1.52 3.69
N THR A 51 -4.09 2.25 4.70
CA THR A 51 -3.89 3.71 4.76
C THR A 51 -2.57 3.99 5.45
N ILE A 52 -1.66 4.69 4.79
CA ILE A 52 -0.35 5.04 5.34
C ILE A 52 -0.37 6.52 5.72
N ILE A 53 0.08 6.79 6.94
CA ILE A 53 0.30 8.13 7.46
C ILE A 53 1.81 8.37 7.61
N ALA A 54 2.25 9.55 7.21
CA ALA A 54 3.65 9.97 7.35
C ALA A 54 3.74 11.29 8.09
N GLY A 55 4.72 11.36 8.98
CA GLY A 55 4.97 12.53 9.82
C GLY A 55 6.46 12.75 10.09
N MET A 56 6.76 13.88 10.73
CA MET A 56 8.13 14.28 11.04
C MET A 56 8.80 13.42 12.15
N GLY A 57 8.02 12.71 12.97
CA GLY A 57 8.56 11.85 14.02
C GLY A 57 7.48 11.08 14.79
N GLU A 58 7.91 10.13 15.63
CA GLU A 58 7.05 9.25 16.43
C GLU A 58 6.12 10.04 17.35
N LEU A 59 6.64 11.08 18.03
CA LEU A 59 5.85 11.93 18.93
C LEU A 59 4.71 12.66 18.20
N HIS A 60 4.95 13.11 16.97
CA HIS A 60 3.91 13.79 16.20
C HIS A 60 2.76 12.83 15.88
N LEU A 61 3.08 11.60 15.48
CA LEU A 61 2.08 10.57 15.21
C LEU A 61 1.30 10.18 16.47
N GLU A 62 1.97 10.01 17.62
CA GLU A 62 1.29 9.72 18.89
C GLU A 62 0.28 10.80 19.30
N ILE A 63 0.65 12.08 19.17
CA ILE A 63 -0.24 13.20 19.48
C ILE A 63 -1.43 13.25 18.52
N LEU A 64 -1.22 12.97 17.23
CA LEU A 64 -2.29 12.90 16.23
C LEU A 64 -3.28 11.77 16.55
N ILE A 65 -2.79 10.60 16.96
CA ILE A 65 -3.63 9.46 17.36
C ILE A 65 -4.45 9.79 18.61
N ASP A 66 -3.84 10.44 19.61
CA ASP A 66 -4.55 10.90 20.81
C ASP A 66 -5.60 11.97 20.48
N ARG A 67 -5.30 12.93 19.60
CA ARG A 67 -6.28 13.90 19.08
C ARG A 67 -7.43 13.22 18.35
N MET A 68 -7.16 12.25 17.48
CA MET A 68 -8.20 11.49 16.78
C MET A 68 -9.12 10.75 17.75
N HIS A 69 -8.56 10.20 18.83
CA HIS A 69 -9.35 9.54 19.87
C HIS A 69 -10.20 10.54 20.66
N ARG A 70 -9.66 11.70 21.03
CA ARG A 70 -10.36 12.71 21.85
C ARG A 70 -11.41 13.50 21.08
N GLU A 71 -11.12 13.91 19.85
CA GLU A 71 -11.99 14.81 19.07
C GLU A 71 -13.01 14.04 18.22
N PHE A 72 -12.61 12.90 17.64
CA PHE A 72 -13.44 12.16 16.69
C PHE A 72 -13.95 10.82 17.23
N ASN A 73 -13.51 10.43 18.45
CA ASN A 73 -13.84 9.16 19.09
C ASN A 73 -13.52 7.95 18.19
N VAL A 74 -12.51 8.08 17.33
CA VAL A 74 -12.05 7.05 16.40
C VAL A 74 -10.95 6.25 17.09
N THR A 75 -11.08 4.92 17.06
CA THR A 75 -10.00 4.03 17.52
C THR A 75 -9.32 3.43 16.30
N ALA A 76 -8.05 3.79 16.10
CA ALA A 76 -7.23 3.28 15.01
C ALA A 76 -6.08 2.45 15.58
N ASN A 77 -5.77 1.33 14.93
CA ASN A 77 -4.58 0.55 15.25
C ASN A 77 -3.42 1.05 14.39
N VAL A 78 -2.24 1.05 14.99
CA VAL A 78 -1.03 1.65 14.43
C VAL A 78 -0.02 0.53 14.25
N GLY A 79 0.48 0.37 13.03
CA GLY A 79 1.38 -0.72 12.66
C GLY A 79 2.53 -0.24 11.77
N LYS A 80 3.55 -1.08 11.63
CA LYS A 80 4.58 -0.85 10.61
C LYS A 80 3.97 -1.10 9.23
N PRO A 81 4.21 -0.24 8.23
CA PRO A 81 3.69 -0.46 6.89
C PRO A 81 4.18 -1.80 6.34
N GLN A 82 3.28 -2.52 5.66
CA GLN A 82 3.69 -3.75 4.99
C GLN A 82 4.64 -3.43 3.84
N VAL A 83 5.67 -4.26 3.70
CA VAL A 83 6.63 -4.13 2.61
C VAL A 83 6.12 -4.98 1.44
N ALA A 84 5.92 -4.35 0.29
CA ALA A 84 5.61 -5.05 -0.95
C ALA A 84 6.80 -5.90 -1.40
N TYR A 85 6.71 -7.21 -1.20
CA TYR A 85 7.72 -8.16 -1.69
C TYR A 85 7.45 -8.46 -3.16
N ARG A 86 8.48 -8.32 -4.00
CA ARG A 86 8.44 -8.69 -5.42
C ARG A 86 9.26 -9.93 -5.67
N GLU A 87 8.72 -10.84 -6.46
CA GLU A 87 9.42 -12.06 -6.87
C GLU A 87 10.01 -11.89 -8.27
N THR A 88 11.23 -12.38 -8.48
CA THR A 88 11.87 -12.47 -9.80
C THR A 88 12.60 -13.79 -9.94
N ILE A 89 12.66 -14.29 -11.17
CA ILE A 89 13.46 -15.48 -11.48
C ILE A 89 14.95 -15.09 -11.54
N ARG A 90 15.84 -16.04 -11.23
CA ARG A 90 17.31 -15.82 -11.31
C ARG A 90 17.97 -16.52 -12.49
N ILE A 91 17.30 -17.53 -13.04
CA ILE A 91 17.83 -18.39 -14.10
C ILE A 91 16.85 -18.36 -15.27
N THR A 92 17.39 -18.47 -16.48
CA THR A 92 16.59 -18.67 -17.68
C THR A 92 16.03 -20.08 -17.69
N VAL A 93 14.73 -20.22 -17.90
CA VAL A 93 14.02 -21.50 -17.94
C VAL A 93 13.26 -21.62 -19.24
N GLU A 94 13.41 -22.77 -19.91
CA GLU A 94 12.60 -23.18 -21.06
C GLU A 94 11.58 -24.22 -20.59
N GLN A 95 10.30 -23.92 -20.76
CA GLN A 95 9.20 -24.78 -20.31
C GLN A 95 8.20 -25.04 -21.43
N GLU A 96 7.93 -26.32 -21.66
CA GLU A 96 6.85 -26.79 -22.53
C GLU A 96 5.56 -26.97 -21.72
N GLY A 97 4.48 -26.33 -22.16
CA GLY A 97 3.15 -26.41 -21.55
C GLY A 97 2.13 -26.94 -22.55
N LYS A 98 1.64 -28.15 -22.31
CA LYS A 98 0.60 -28.78 -23.12
C LYS A 98 -0.71 -28.84 -22.34
N PHE A 99 -1.69 -28.04 -22.77
CA PHE A 99 -3.04 -28.04 -22.22
C PHE A 99 -3.96 -28.83 -23.14
N ILE A 100 -4.37 -30.02 -22.70
CA ILE A 100 -5.36 -30.84 -23.42
C ILE A 100 -6.54 -31.04 -22.48
N ARG A 101 -7.66 -30.38 -22.78
CA ARG A 101 -8.91 -30.62 -22.05
C ARG A 101 -10.00 -30.99 -23.05
N GLN A 102 -10.38 -32.26 -23.01
CA GLN A 102 -11.44 -32.81 -23.84
C GLN A 102 -12.54 -33.35 -22.93
N SER A 103 -13.61 -32.57 -22.77
CA SER A 103 -14.78 -32.94 -21.98
C SER A 103 -16.00 -32.94 -22.91
N GLY A 104 -16.20 -34.04 -23.62
CA GLY A 104 -17.46 -34.35 -24.32
C GLY A 104 -17.84 -33.57 -25.59
N GLY A 105 -16.97 -32.71 -26.15
CA GLY A 105 -17.24 -31.90 -27.36
C GLY A 105 -15.97 -31.37 -28.04
N ARG A 106 -16.03 -30.24 -28.78
CA ARG A 106 -14.83 -29.58 -29.37
C ARG A 106 -13.80 -29.35 -28.26
N GLY A 107 -12.72 -30.11 -28.28
CA GLY A 107 -11.67 -30.06 -27.27
C GLY A 107 -10.83 -28.80 -27.38
N GLN A 108 -10.31 -28.34 -26.25
CA GLN A 108 -9.30 -27.30 -26.21
C GLN A 108 -7.93 -27.97 -26.19
N PHE A 109 -7.15 -27.71 -27.24
CA PHE A 109 -5.75 -28.14 -27.35
C PHE A 109 -4.89 -26.90 -27.48
N GLY A 110 -3.99 -26.71 -26.52
CA GLY A 110 -2.95 -25.70 -26.56
C GLY A 110 -1.61 -26.35 -26.31
N HIS A 111 -0.64 -26.08 -27.16
CA HIS A 111 0.75 -26.43 -26.92
C HIS A 111 1.56 -25.14 -27.03
N VAL A 112 2.20 -24.75 -25.95
CA VAL A 112 3.02 -23.53 -25.88
C VAL A 112 4.40 -23.91 -25.39
N TRP A 113 5.40 -23.40 -26.08
CA TRP A 113 6.77 -23.44 -25.62
C TRP A 113 7.16 -22.03 -25.18
N LEU A 114 7.56 -21.88 -23.93
CA LEU A 114 7.94 -20.61 -23.33
C LEU A 114 9.40 -20.65 -22.93
N ARG A 115 10.13 -19.59 -23.23
CA ARG A 115 11.42 -19.29 -22.62
C ARG A 115 11.24 -18.06 -21.75
N ILE A 116 11.54 -18.21 -20.47
CA ILE A 116 11.39 -17.16 -19.47
C ILE A 116 12.80 -16.82 -18.98
N GLU A 117 13.22 -15.58 -19.22
CA GLU A 117 14.54 -15.06 -18.87
C GLU A 117 14.42 -13.92 -17.84
N PRO A 118 15.32 -13.84 -16.84
CA PRO A 118 15.33 -12.75 -15.89
C PRO A 118 15.72 -11.44 -16.57
N MET A 119 14.95 -10.38 -16.32
CA MET A 119 15.29 -9.04 -16.78
C MET A 119 16.21 -8.35 -15.76
N GLU A 120 17.10 -7.47 -16.23
CA GLU A 120 17.93 -6.66 -15.34
C GLU A 120 17.06 -5.75 -14.45
N PRO A 121 17.45 -5.54 -13.17
CA PRO A 121 16.70 -4.68 -12.27
C PRO A 121 16.66 -3.24 -12.81
N GLY A 122 15.46 -2.80 -13.23
CA GLY A 122 15.25 -1.48 -13.82
C GLY A 122 15.15 -1.45 -15.35
N GLY A 123 15.09 -2.60 -16.02
CA GLY A 123 14.79 -2.68 -17.45
C GLY A 123 13.38 -2.15 -17.75
N LYS A 124 13.27 -1.20 -18.68
CA LYS A 124 12.00 -0.65 -19.18
C LYS A 124 11.18 -1.66 -19.94
#